data_AF-R9IZL8-F1
#
_entry.id   AF-R9IZL8-F1
#
_cell.length_a   1.000
_cell.length_b   1.000
_cell.length_c   1.000
_cell.angle_alpha   90.00
_cell.angle_beta   90.00
_cell.angle_gamma   90.00
#
_symmetry.space_group_name_H-M   'P 1'
#
loop_
_entity.id
_entity.type
_entity.pdbx_description
1 polymer ?
#
loop_
_entity_poly.entity_id
_entity_poly.type
_entity_poly.pdbx_seq_one_letter_code
_entity_poly.pdbx_strand_id
1 'polypeptide(L)'
;REIAKKYDNVQKGVGDMMSGALIETEARTILNQGIKQGISQGIKQGVNETKKNTAIIMLQDRELSIEKIAKYTGLEVAEVEQLAKTQTI
;
A
#
# COMPACT_ATOMS: atom_id res chain seq x y z
N ARG A 1 8.16 -53.59 -4.73
CA ARG A 1 8.47 -52.60 -3.66
C ARG A 1 9.38 -51.44 -4.15
N GLU A 2 9.56 -51.22 -5.45
CA GLU A 2 10.39 -50.11 -5.98
C GLU A 2 9.64 -48.79 -6.14
N ILE A 3 8.34 -48.86 -6.46
CA ILE A 3 7.51 -47.68 -6.74
C ILE A 3 7.36 -46.79 -5.49
N ALA A 4 7.14 -47.39 -4.33
CA ALA A 4 7.07 -46.68 -3.05
C ALA A 4 8.38 -45.96 -2.72
N LYS A 5 9.54 -46.61 -2.93
CA LYS A 5 10.86 -45.98 -2.76
C LYS A 5 11.08 -44.82 -3.74
N LYS A 6 10.56 -44.91 -4.97
CA LYS A 6 10.66 -43.85 -5.98
C LYS A 6 9.84 -42.62 -5.57
N TYR A 7 8.65 -42.79 -5.00
CA TYR A 7 7.83 -41.69 -4.48
C TYR A 7 8.46 -41.02 -3.26
N ASP A 8 9.02 -41.79 -2.32
CA ASP A 8 9.74 -41.23 -1.16
C ASP A 8 10.93 -40.37 -1.57
N ASN A 9 11.69 -40.82 -2.58
CA ASN A 9 12.86 -40.08 -3.08
C ASN A 9 12.46 -38.81 -3.86
N VAL A 10 11.32 -38.82 -4.55
CA VAL A 10 10.78 -37.62 -5.21
C VAL A 10 10.23 -36.63 -4.19
N GLN A 11 9.52 -37.09 -3.16
CA GLN A 11 9.04 -36.22 -2.07
C GLN A 11 10.20 -35.57 -1.30
N LYS A 12 11.25 -36.33 -0.97
CA LYS A 12 12.47 -35.75 -0.39
C LYS A 12 13.16 -34.77 -1.33
N GLY A 13 13.31 -35.12 -2.61
CA GLY A 13 13.94 -34.25 -3.60
C GLY A 13 13.20 -32.92 -3.82
N VAL A 14 11.87 -32.93 -3.82
CA VAL A 14 11.05 -31.70 -3.90
C VAL A 14 11.08 -30.94 -2.58
N GLY A 15 11.01 -31.62 -1.44
CA GLY A 15 11.11 -31.00 -0.11
C GLY A 15 12.45 -30.29 0.09
N ASP A 16 13.56 -30.90 -0.30
CA ASP A 16 14.91 -30.33 -0.21
C ASP A 16 15.11 -29.18 -1.20
N MET A 17 14.45 -29.21 -2.37
CA MET A 17 14.48 -28.12 -3.35
C MET A 17 13.62 -26.93 -2.90
N MET A 18 12.42 -27.19 -2.37
CA MET A 18 11.53 -26.19 -1.74
C MET A 18 12.14 -25.57 -0.48
N SER A 19 12.92 -26.35 0.26
CA SER A 19 13.59 -25.92 1.49
C SER A 19 15.05 -25.47 1.26
N GLY A 20 15.51 -25.43 0.01
CA GLY A 20 16.86 -25.02 -0.34
C GLY A 20 17.07 -23.51 -0.18
N ALA A 21 18.31 -23.10 0.08
CA ALA A 21 18.70 -21.71 0.29
C ALA A 21 18.28 -20.74 -0.84
N LEU A 22 18.12 -21.23 -2.08
CA LEU A 22 17.72 -20.41 -3.23
C LEU A 22 16.21 -20.08 -3.21
N ILE A 23 15.33 -21.04 -2.92
CA ILE A 23 13.87 -20.80 -2.83
C ILE A 23 13.55 -20.00 -1.57
N GLU A 24 14.25 -20.26 -0.45
CA GLU A 24 14.10 -19.45 0.76
C GLU A 24 14.48 -17.98 0.50
N THR A 25 15.56 -17.74 -0.26
CA THR A 25 16.00 -16.37 -0.57
C THR A 25 15.08 -15.66 -1.57
N GLU A 26 14.57 -16.35 -2.59
CA GLU A 26 13.58 -15.78 -3.52
C GLU A 26 12.24 -15.50 -2.81
N ALA A 27 11.70 -16.45 -2.05
CA ALA A 27 10.47 -16.27 -1.29
C ALA A 27 10.60 -15.15 -0.24
N ARG A 28 11.73 -15.07 0.46
CA ARG A 28 12.05 -13.98 1.40
C ARG A 28 12.17 -12.64 0.69
N THR A 29 12.72 -12.62 -0.52
CA THR A 29 12.82 -11.40 -1.33
C THR A 29 11.44 -10.90 -1.74
N ILE A 30 10.56 -11.79 -2.23
CA ILE A 30 9.18 -11.46 -2.58
C ILE A 30 8.42 -10.95 -1.35
N LEU A 31 8.53 -11.63 -0.21
CA LEU A 31 7.91 -11.19 1.05
C LEU A 31 8.39 -9.79 1.45
N ASN A 32 9.71 -9.56 1.42
CA ASN A 32 10.29 -8.27 1.76
C ASN A 32 9.86 -7.16 0.79
N GLN A 33 9.74 -7.45 -0.50
CA GLN A 33 9.21 -6.51 -1.49
C GLN A 33 7.74 -6.20 -1.22
N GLY A 34 6.91 -7.21 -0.95
CA GLY A 34 5.51 -7.03 -0.61
C GLY A 34 5.31 -6.18 0.63
N ILE A 35 6.07 -6.43 1.71
CA ILE A 35 6.04 -5.62 2.94
C ILE A 35 6.42 -4.16 2.63
N LYS A 36 7.52 -3.93 1.90
CA LYS A 36 7.95 -2.57 1.53
C LYS A 36 6.91 -1.84 0.70
N GLN A 37 6.32 -2.51 -0.29
CA GLN A 37 5.27 -1.94 -1.12
C GLN A 37 4.02 -1.61 -0.30
N GLY A 38 3.58 -2.54 0.55
CA GLY A 38 2.42 -2.33 1.43
C GLY A 38 2.61 -1.15 2.39
N ILE A 39 3.78 -1.06 3.05
CA ILE A 39 4.12 0.07 3.92
C ILE A 39 4.12 1.38 3.13
N SER A 40 4.76 1.41 1.96
CA SER A 40 4.83 2.62 1.13
C SER A 40 3.44 3.07 0.65
N GLN A 41 2.59 2.13 0.22
CA GLN A 41 1.22 2.40 -0.18
C GLN A 41 0.39 2.92 0.99
N GLY A 42 0.48 2.28 2.16
CA GLY A 42 -0.25 2.70 3.36
C GLY A 42 0.14 4.12 3.80
N ILE A 43 1.43 4.44 3.82
CA ILE A 43 1.90 5.80 4.13
C ILE A 43 1.35 6.81 3.12
N LYS A 44 1.43 6.50 1.82
CA LYS A 44 0.93 7.40 0.77
C LYS A 44 -0.58 7.64 0.89
N GLN A 45 -1.35 6.60 1.17
CA GLN A 45 -2.80 6.70 1.39
C GLN A 45 -3.11 7.53 2.62
N GLY A 46 -2.47 7.24 3.77
CA GLY A 46 -2.69 7.98 5.01
C GLY A 46 -2.33 9.47 4.91
N VAL A 47 -1.22 9.81 4.24
CA VAL A 47 -0.87 11.21 3.95
C VAL A 47 -1.94 11.88 3.10
N ASN A 48 -2.42 11.22 2.04
CA ASN A 48 -3.43 11.78 1.15
C ASN A 48 -4.77 11.99 1.86
N GLU A 49 -5.23 11.01 2.65
CA GLU A 49 -6.44 11.12 3.45
C GLU A 49 -6.34 12.23 4.48
N THR A 50 -5.19 12.36 5.15
CA THR A 50 -4.96 13.43 6.12
C THR A 50 -5.08 14.81 5.47
N LYS A 51 -4.44 15.01 4.31
CA LYS A 51 -4.55 16.27 3.55
C LYS A 51 -6.00 16.61 3.20
N LYS A 52 -6.78 15.62 2.72
CA LYS A 52 -8.19 15.79 2.36
C LYS A 52 -9.05 16.12 3.57
N ASN A 53 -8.87 15.40 4.68
CA ASN A 53 -9.61 15.65 5.92
C ASN A 53 -9.30 17.04 6.50
N THR A 54 -8.03 17.45 6.49
CA THR A 54 -7.64 18.81 6.90
C THR A 54 -8.27 19.87 5.98
N ALA A 55 -8.28 19.66 4.67
CA ALA A 55 -8.94 20.58 3.74
C ALA A 55 -10.45 20.67 4.00
N ILE A 56 -11.12 19.55 4.28
CA ILE A 56 -12.54 19.49 4.62
C ILE A 56 -12.84 20.32 5.87
N ILE A 57 -12.05 20.17 6.94
CA ILE A 57 -12.22 20.95 8.18
C ILE A 57 -12.04 22.45 7.90
N MET A 58 -10.98 22.83 7.17
CA MET A 58 -10.75 24.23 6.81
C MET A 58 -11.88 24.83 5.95
N LEU A 59 -12.49 24.02 5.06
CA LEU A 59 -13.65 24.43 4.27
C LEU A 59 -14.90 24.62 5.13
N GLN A 60 -15.08 23.81 6.17
CA GLN A 60 -16.17 23.93 7.13
C GLN A 60 -16.05 25.20 7.99
N ASP A 61 -14.83 25.58 8.35
CA ASP A 61 -14.55 26.81 9.11
C ASP A 61 -14.87 28.08 8.31
N ARG A 62 -14.85 28.01 6.96
CA ARG A 62 -15.15 29.10 6.01
C ARG A 62 -14.31 30.37 6.17
N GLU A 63 -13.20 30.30 6.91
CA GLU A 63 -12.29 31.44 7.13
C GLU A 63 -11.25 31.62 6.01
N LEU A 64 -10.97 30.55 5.27
CA LEU A 64 -9.88 30.49 4.30
C LEU A 64 -10.42 30.38 2.86
N SER A 65 -9.70 31.01 1.92
CA SER A 65 -9.97 30.83 0.49
C SER A 65 -9.46 29.47 0.01
N ILE A 66 -10.02 28.97 -1.10
CA ILE A 66 -9.66 27.68 -1.70
C ILE A 66 -8.15 27.61 -2.00
N GLU A 67 -7.56 28.70 -2.47
CA GLU A 67 -6.13 28.77 -2.80
C GLU A 67 -5.25 28.66 -1.56
N LYS A 68 -5.66 29.26 -0.43
CA LYS A 68 -4.93 29.13 0.84
C LYS A 68 -5.02 27.71 1.38
N ILE A 69 -6.19 27.09 1.30
CA ILE A 69 -6.39 25.70 1.74
C ILE A 69 -5.54 24.74 0.91
N ALA A 70 -5.52 24.91 -0.42
CA ALA A 70 -4.66 24.14 -1.32
C ALA A 70 -3.18 24.29 -0.94
N LYS A 71 -2.72 25.53 -0.71
CA LYS A 71 -1.35 25.82 -0.27
C LYS A 71 -0.98 25.15 1.05
N TYR A 72 -1.86 25.19 2.06
CA TYR A 72 -1.55 24.65 3.40
C TYR A 72 -1.63 23.14 3.47
N THR A 73 -2.55 22.54 2.72
CA THR A 73 -2.72 21.07 2.67
C THR A 73 -1.80 20.41 1.65
N GLY A 74 -1.22 21.19 0.73
CA GLY A 74 -0.44 20.66 -0.40
C GLY A 74 -1.28 19.76 -1.30
N LEU A 75 -2.54 20.15 -1.51
CA LEU A 75 -3.47 19.60 -2.49
C LEU A 75 -3.52 20.55 -3.70
N GLU A 76 -3.94 20.03 -4.84
CA GLU A 76 -4.25 20.87 -6.00
C GLU A 76 -5.53 21.69 -5.73
N VAL A 77 -5.58 22.91 -6.28
CA VAL A 77 -6.77 23.79 -6.15
C VAL A 77 -8.03 23.06 -6.65
N ALA A 78 -7.92 22.35 -7.78
CA ALA A 78 -9.02 21.58 -8.35
C ALA A 78 -9.54 20.47 -7.41
N GLU A 79 -8.68 19.83 -6.62
CA GLU A 79 -9.11 18.83 -5.64
C GLU A 79 -9.88 19.49 -4.50
N VAL A 80 -9.42 20.65 -4.01
CA VAL A 80 -10.12 21.39 -2.94
C VAL A 80 -11.49 21.88 -3.42
N GLU A 81 -11.60 22.35 -4.67
CA GLU A 81 -12.89 22.71 -5.27
C GLU A 81 -13.86 21.53 -5.34
N GLN A 82 -13.39 20.33 -5.69
CA GLN A 82 -14.22 19.12 -5.71
C GLN A 82 -14.70 18.75 -4.30
N LEU A 83 -13.82 18.85 -3.30
CA LEU A 83 -14.18 18.62 -1.90
C LEU A 83 -15.25 19.61 -1.42
N ALA A 84 -15.14 20.89 -1.80
CA ALA A 84 -16.14 21.91 -1.46
C ALA A 84 -17.52 21.61 -2.10
N LYS A 85 -17.53 21.22 -3.39
CA LYS A 85 -18.76 20.84 -4.11
C LYS A 85 -19.47 19.65 -3.44
N THR A 86 -18.70 18.64 -3.04
CA THR A 86 -19.22 17.43 -2.39
C THR A 86 -19.87 17.73 -1.03
N GLN A 87 -19.37 18.76 -0.33
CA GLN A 87 -19.89 19.19 0.97
C GLN A 87 -21.21 19.99 0.90
N THR A 88 -21.61 20.45 -0.28
CA THR A 88 -22.78 21.32 -0.46
C THR A 88 -24.05 20.54 -0.85
N ILE A 89 -23.96 19.21 -0.96
CA ILE A 89 -25.07 18.26 -1.22
C ILE A 89 -25.56 17.70 0.11
#